data_AF-A0A9E3N729-F1
#
_entry.id   AF-A0A9E3N729-F1
#
_cell.length_a   1.000
_cell.length_b   1.000
_cell.length_c   1.000
_cell.angle_alpha   90.00
_cell.angle_beta   90.00
_cell.angle_gamma   90.00
#
_symmetry.space_group_name_H-M   'P 1'
#
loop_
_entity.id
_entity.type
_entity.pdbx_description
1 polymer ?
#
loop_
_entity_poly.entity_id
_entity_poly.type
_entity_poly.pdbx_seq_one_letter_code
_entity_poly.pdbx_strand_id
1 'polypeptide(L)'
;ISFGTDWASLAANWLGEWERSGSAHYRDKLLAGMRDIAAMPHGFFNGDRMGYEPDTGHLHNMIGTNVKALHLNAVFGAVEIFDELIRLTGDAAFERAWLEYCELFNAPVEEQRRRLGMPHGATHALYVGHSRLTAYAAWKRNDAALARRAWREFAGEDGPRTFRTVRVAGPAVLNPVDEVPWVSTNETAQWGLAAIQNL
;
A
#
# COMPACT_ATOMS: atom_id res chain seq x y z
N ILE A 1 -8.35 -8.99 11.36
CA ILE A 1 -8.19 -7.73 10.59
C ILE A 1 -7.02 -7.87 9.62
N SER A 2 -7.04 -7.18 8.48
CA SER A 2 -5.90 -7.07 7.56
C SER A 2 -4.99 -5.90 7.95
N PHE A 3 -3.73 -5.92 7.53
CA PHE A 3 -2.80 -4.83 7.84
C PHE A 3 -3.15 -3.55 7.08
N GLY A 4 -3.68 -3.72 5.86
CA GLY A 4 -3.83 -2.65 4.89
C GLY A 4 -5.11 -1.86 5.08
N THR A 5 -6.25 -2.46 4.73
CA THR A 5 -7.55 -1.76 4.81
C THR A 5 -7.96 -1.46 6.25
N ASP A 6 -7.63 -2.34 7.19
CA ASP A 6 -8.15 -2.26 8.55
C ASP A 6 -7.11 -1.62 9.50
N TRP A 7 -5.94 -2.24 9.66
CA TRP A 7 -4.97 -1.78 10.64
C TRP A 7 -4.35 -0.44 10.28
N ALA A 8 -4.06 -0.15 9.00
CA ALA A 8 -3.56 1.17 8.62
C ALA A 8 -4.57 2.29 8.96
N SER A 9 -5.86 2.04 8.80
CA SER A 9 -6.92 2.98 9.18
C SER A 9 -6.97 3.19 10.70
N LEU A 10 -6.84 2.11 11.48
CA LEU A 10 -6.74 2.19 12.94
C LEU A 10 -5.47 2.95 13.37
N ALA A 11 -4.35 2.66 12.72
CA ALA A 11 -3.08 3.28 12.98
C ALA A 11 -3.12 4.79 12.69
N ALA A 12 -3.75 5.21 11.57
CA ALA A 12 -3.97 6.62 11.26
C ALA A 12 -4.73 7.35 12.38
N ASN A 13 -5.81 6.74 12.87
CA ASN A 13 -6.62 7.32 13.95
C ASN A 13 -5.85 7.40 15.28
N TRP A 14 -5.12 6.35 15.64
CA TRP A 14 -4.31 6.33 16.85
C TRP A 14 -3.13 7.30 16.78
N LEU A 15 -2.52 7.45 15.61
CA LEU A 15 -1.45 8.41 15.39
C LEU A 15 -1.98 9.83 15.57
N GLY A 16 -3.11 10.16 14.94
CA GLY A 16 -3.76 11.46 15.10
C GLY A 16 -4.11 11.78 16.56
N GLU A 17 -4.64 10.82 17.32
CA GLU A 17 -4.90 11.05 18.75
C GLU A 17 -3.62 11.18 19.57
N TRP A 18 -2.59 10.37 19.30
CA TRP A 18 -1.29 10.50 19.96
C TRP A 18 -0.66 11.88 19.69
N GLU A 19 -0.67 12.36 18.45
CA GLU A 19 -0.14 13.68 18.10
C GLU A 19 -0.89 14.82 18.80
N ARG A 20 -2.22 14.69 18.91
CA ARG A 20 -3.07 15.77 19.42
C ARG A 20 -3.09 15.87 20.94
N SER A 21 -2.98 14.73 21.64
CA SER A 21 -3.10 14.69 23.11
C SER A 21 -1.87 14.15 23.84
N GLY A 22 -0.91 13.54 23.13
CA GLY A 22 0.21 12.84 23.76
C GLY A 22 -0.18 11.51 24.41
N SER A 23 -1.34 10.95 24.07
CA SER A 23 -1.87 9.72 24.69
C SER A 23 -0.91 8.53 24.57
N ALA A 24 -0.34 8.13 25.72
CA ALA A 24 0.52 6.95 25.81
C ALA A 24 -0.24 5.66 25.45
N HIS A 25 -1.55 5.59 25.74
CA HIS A 25 -2.36 4.42 25.42
C HIS A 25 -2.39 4.12 23.92
N TYR A 26 -2.70 5.13 23.08
CA TYR A 26 -2.77 4.93 21.63
C TYR A 26 -1.39 4.80 20.98
N ARG A 27 -0.38 5.52 21.50
CA ARG A 27 1.01 5.28 21.15
C ARG A 27 1.40 3.81 21.37
N ASP A 28 1.12 3.28 22.56
CA ASP A 28 1.60 1.95 22.92
C ASP A 28 0.91 0.87 22.07
N LYS A 29 -0.35 1.07 21.66
CA LYS A 29 -1.05 0.19 20.70
C LYS A 29 -0.43 0.22 19.30
N LEU A 30 -0.06 1.40 18.81
CA LEU A 30 0.67 1.54 17.53
C LEU A 30 1.99 0.77 17.58
N LEU A 31 2.78 1.00 18.63
CA LEU A 31 4.08 0.37 18.79
C LEU A 31 3.96 -1.15 18.99
N ALA A 32 2.92 -1.64 19.68
CA ALA A 32 2.64 -3.07 19.78
C ALA A 32 2.38 -3.68 18.40
N GLY A 33 1.46 -3.10 17.62
CA GLY A 33 1.15 -3.59 16.28
C GLY A 33 2.35 -3.55 15.32
N MET A 34 3.16 -2.49 15.38
CA MET A 34 4.40 -2.39 14.59
C MET A 34 5.38 -3.52 14.91
N ARG A 35 5.63 -3.78 16.20
CA ARG A 35 6.51 -4.86 16.65
C ARG A 35 5.98 -6.23 16.24
N ASP A 36 4.68 -6.44 16.41
CA ASP A 36 4.06 -7.74 16.11
C ASP A 36 4.10 -8.05 14.61
N ILE A 37 3.80 -7.08 13.74
CA ILE A 37 3.95 -7.24 12.28
C ILE A 37 5.41 -7.53 11.93
N ALA A 38 6.36 -6.77 12.48
CA ALA A 38 7.78 -6.96 12.20
C ALA A 38 8.33 -8.32 12.68
N ALA A 39 7.69 -8.93 13.69
CA ALA A 39 8.03 -10.24 14.22
C ALA A 39 7.43 -11.41 13.42
N MET A 40 6.47 -11.15 12.52
CA MET A 40 5.90 -12.21 11.68
C MET A 40 6.92 -12.71 10.64
N PRO A 41 6.91 -14.02 10.29
CA PRO A 41 7.92 -14.64 9.41
C PRO A 41 8.15 -13.93 8.06
N HIS A 42 7.10 -13.31 7.51
CA HIS A 42 7.06 -12.59 6.24
C HIS A 42 6.45 -11.19 6.40
N GLY A 43 6.49 -10.62 7.62
CA GLY A 43 6.03 -9.26 7.89
C GLY A 43 4.60 -8.98 7.39
N PHE A 44 4.46 -7.94 6.57
CA PHE A 44 3.17 -7.56 5.98
C PHE A 44 2.54 -8.63 5.08
N PHE A 45 3.31 -9.58 4.52
CA PHE A 45 2.74 -10.71 3.79
C PHE A 45 2.07 -11.75 4.70
N ASN A 46 2.33 -11.72 6.01
CA ASN A 46 1.50 -12.42 6.99
C ASN A 46 0.29 -11.60 7.45
N GLY A 47 0.34 -10.29 7.24
CA GLY A 47 -0.67 -9.34 7.70
C GLY A 47 -2.01 -9.36 6.95
N ASP A 48 -2.25 -10.31 6.05
CA ASP A 48 -3.55 -10.45 5.37
C ASP A 48 -4.68 -10.77 6.35
N ARG A 49 -4.41 -11.63 7.32
CA ARG A 49 -5.35 -11.99 8.38
C ARG A 49 -4.63 -12.09 9.71
N MET A 50 -4.94 -11.16 10.60
CA MET A 50 -4.39 -11.11 11.95
C MET A 50 -5.51 -11.17 12.99
N GLY A 51 -5.27 -11.89 14.08
CA GLY A 51 -6.00 -11.69 15.33
C GLY A 51 -5.62 -10.33 15.90
N TYR A 52 -6.56 -9.66 16.55
CA TYR A 52 -6.34 -8.32 17.09
C TYR A 52 -6.93 -8.23 18.49
N GLU A 53 -6.12 -7.77 19.44
CA GLU A 53 -6.53 -7.49 20.82
C GLU A 53 -6.89 -6.00 20.97
N PRO A 54 -8.18 -5.65 21.14
CA PRO A 54 -8.59 -4.25 21.14
C PRO A 54 -8.03 -3.41 22.27
N ASP A 55 -7.70 -4.00 23.42
CA ASP A 55 -7.23 -3.24 24.59
C ASP A 55 -5.72 -2.95 24.52
N THR A 56 -4.93 -3.92 24.04
CA THR A 56 -3.47 -3.88 24.05
C THR A 56 -2.87 -3.45 22.72
N GLY A 57 -3.59 -3.61 21.62
CA GLY A 57 -3.10 -3.35 20.28
C GLY A 57 -2.33 -4.53 19.65
N HIS A 58 -2.22 -5.66 20.36
CA HIS A 58 -1.46 -6.82 19.89
C HIS A 58 -2.07 -7.47 18.66
N LEU A 59 -1.20 -7.92 17.76
CA LEU A 59 -1.53 -8.60 16.51
C LEU A 59 -1.00 -10.03 16.49
N HIS A 60 -1.85 -10.97 16.09
CA HIS A 60 -1.53 -12.39 16.06
C HIS A 60 -1.53 -12.90 14.62
N ASN A 61 -0.46 -13.54 14.18
CA ASN A 61 -0.40 -14.16 12.87
C ASN A 61 -1.40 -15.33 12.77
N MET A 62 -2.42 -15.22 11.90
CA MET A 62 -3.44 -16.26 11.71
C MET A 62 -3.23 -17.11 10.46
N ILE A 63 -2.17 -16.88 9.69
CA ILE A 63 -1.88 -17.62 8.46
C ILE A 63 -0.59 -18.44 8.53
N GLY A 64 0.07 -18.46 9.69
CA GLY A 64 1.27 -19.25 9.95
C GLY A 64 2.43 -18.82 9.04
N THR A 65 3.02 -19.78 8.32
CA THR A 65 4.12 -19.53 7.37
C THR A 65 3.63 -19.24 5.95
N ASN A 66 2.32 -19.06 5.74
CA ASN A 66 1.78 -18.71 4.43
C ASN A 66 2.03 -17.24 4.09
N VAL A 67 1.94 -16.89 2.82
CA VAL A 67 2.20 -15.54 2.28
C VAL A 67 0.98 -15.10 1.50
N LYS A 68 0.45 -13.90 1.81
CA LYS A 68 -0.72 -13.33 1.15
C LYS A 68 -0.58 -11.82 0.96
N ALA A 69 -1.04 -11.33 -0.19
CA ALA A 69 -1.24 -9.92 -0.43
C ALA A 69 -2.52 -9.68 -1.24
N LEU A 70 -3.16 -8.55 -0.99
CA LEU A 70 -4.34 -8.08 -1.73
C LEU A 70 -4.05 -6.70 -2.32
N HIS A 71 -4.54 -6.44 -3.53
CA HIS A 71 -4.38 -5.16 -4.21
C HIS A 71 -5.01 -3.97 -3.47
N LEU A 72 -5.88 -4.23 -2.49
CA LEU A 72 -6.50 -3.19 -1.67
C LEU A 72 -5.64 -2.77 -0.48
N ASN A 73 -4.63 -3.56 -0.08
CA ASN A 73 -3.96 -3.33 1.20
C ASN A 73 -3.21 -2.00 1.27
N ALA A 74 -2.55 -1.59 0.19
CA ALA A 74 -1.70 -0.39 0.20
C ALA A 74 -2.44 0.91 -0.17
N VAL A 75 -3.63 0.83 -0.77
CA VAL A 75 -4.22 1.95 -1.53
C VAL A 75 -5.18 2.86 -0.74
N PHE A 76 -5.32 2.63 0.57
CA PHE A 76 -6.18 3.39 1.48
C PHE A 76 -5.42 4.12 2.59
N GLY A 77 -4.22 4.64 2.30
CA GLY A 77 -3.44 5.43 3.27
C GLY A 77 -2.28 4.68 3.95
N ALA A 78 -2.11 3.38 3.68
CA ALA A 78 -1.08 2.57 4.33
C ALA A 78 0.34 3.06 4.01
N VAL A 79 0.62 3.48 2.77
CA VAL A 79 1.95 3.98 2.39
C VAL A 79 2.30 5.24 3.16
N GLU A 80 1.33 6.14 3.28
CA GLU A 80 1.44 7.43 3.93
C GLU A 80 1.66 7.25 5.44
N ILE A 81 0.77 6.50 6.09
CA ILE A 81 0.82 6.28 7.54
C ILE A 81 2.05 5.49 7.95
N PHE A 82 2.47 4.50 7.16
CA PHE A 82 3.65 3.71 7.52
C PHE A 82 4.94 4.51 7.37
N ASP A 83 5.06 5.41 6.39
CA ASP A 83 6.22 6.32 6.34
C ASP A 83 6.25 7.25 7.55
N GLU A 84 5.11 7.86 7.93
CA GLU A 84 5.03 8.71 9.11
C GLU A 84 5.44 7.96 10.38
N LEU A 85 4.92 6.75 10.59
CA LEU A 85 5.30 5.91 11.73
C LEU A 85 6.80 5.56 11.72
N ILE A 86 7.35 5.19 10.56
CA ILE A 86 8.78 4.88 10.41
C ILE A 86 9.64 6.10 10.78
N ARG A 87 9.30 7.29 10.27
CA ARG A 87 10.04 8.52 10.54
C ARG A 87 9.92 8.97 11.99
N LEU A 88 8.73 8.81 12.58
CA LEU A 88 8.47 9.21 13.96
C LEU A 88 9.17 8.30 14.98
N THR A 89 9.19 6.99 14.72
CA THR A 89 9.67 5.99 15.70
C THR A 89 11.10 5.53 15.44
N GLY A 90 11.57 5.57 14.20
CA GLY A 90 12.84 4.96 13.80
C GLY A 90 12.86 3.43 13.91
N ASP A 91 11.70 2.76 13.91
CA ASP A 91 11.63 1.30 14.03
C ASP A 91 12.16 0.60 12.77
N ALA A 92 13.44 0.22 12.83
CA ALA A 92 14.12 -0.42 11.72
C ALA A 92 13.56 -1.81 11.37
N ALA A 93 12.92 -2.52 12.31
CA ALA A 93 12.36 -3.84 12.03
C ALA A 93 11.07 -3.71 11.21
N PHE A 94 10.20 -2.78 11.61
CA PHE A 94 9.01 -2.43 10.86
C PHE A 94 9.34 -1.85 9.48
N GLU A 95 10.33 -0.94 9.40
CA GLU A 95 10.79 -0.39 8.12
C GLU A 95 11.30 -1.49 7.17
N ARG A 96 12.11 -2.45 7.66
CA ARG A 96 12.57 -3.57 6.83
C ARG A 96 11.41 -4.41 6.29
N ALA A 97 10.42 -4.73 7.12
CA ALA A 97 9.25 -5.48 6.70
C ALA A 97 8.44 -4.69 5.65
N TRP A 98 8.30 -3.38 5.83
CA TRP A 98 7.56 -2.52 4.90
C TRP A 98 8.26 -2.40 3.55
N LEU A 99 9.59 -2.21 3.56
CA LEU A 99 10.39 -2.18 2.35
C LEU A 99 10.35 -3.50 1.59
N GLU A 100 10.35 -4.64 2.28
CA GLU A 100 10.18 -5.94 1.63
C GLU A 100 8.82 -6.07 0.94
N TYR A 101 7.73 -5.63 1.59
CA TYR A 101 6.41 -5.59 0.95
C TYR A 101 6.41 -4.68 -0.28
N CYS A 102 6.97 -3.48 -0.14
CA CYS A 102 7.03 -2.49 -1.21
C CYS A 102 7.78 -3.00 -2.45
N GLU A 103 8.89 -3.70 -2.25
CA GLU A 103 9.70 -4.23 -3.34
C GLU A 103 9.06 -5.40 -4.04
N LEU A 104 8.39 -6.28 -3.29
CA LEU A 104 7.93 -7.56 -3.77
C LEU A 104 6.53 -7.53 -4.35
N PHE A 105 5.70 -6.55 -3.99
CA PHE A 105 4.31 -6.49 -4.43
C PHE A 105 4.15 -6.53 -5.97
N ASN A 106 4.93 -5.71 -6.68
CA ASN A 106 4.97 -5.69 -8.15
C ASN A 106 6.14 -6.49 -8.73
N ALA A 107 6.93 -7.19 -7.91
CA ALA A 107 8.08 -7.96 -8.41
C ALA A 107 7.62 -9.18 -9.23
N PRO A 108 8.46 -9.66 -10.17
CA PRO A 108 8.20 -10.91 -10.88
C PRO A 108 7.93 -12.08 -9.92
N VAL A 109 7.07 -13.01 -10.32
CA VAL A 109 6.66 -14.14 -9.47
C VAL A 109 7.86 -14.99 -9.03
N GLU A 110 8.88 -15.10 -9.87
CA GLU A 110 10.14 -15.80 -9.62
C GLU A 110 10.92 -15.13 -8.48
N GLU A 111 10.92 -13.80 -8.42
CA GLU A 111 11.50 -13.03 -7.30
C GLU A 111 10.75 -13.31 -6.00
N GLN A 112 9.42 -13.27 -6.07
CA GLN A 112 8.56 -13.56 -4.92
C GLN A 112 8.81 -14.97 -4.39
N ARG A 113 8.86 -15.98 -5.26
CA ARG A 113 9.19 -17.37 -4.87
C ARG A 113 10.57 -17.46 -4.23
N ARG A 114 11.57 -16.76 -4.76
CA ARG A 114 12.93 -16.79 -4.22
C ARG A 114 13.00 -16.18 -2.82
N ARG A 115 12.27 -15.08 -2.58
CA ARG A 115 12.35 -14.31 -1.32
C ARG A 115 11.35 -14.76 -0.25
N LEU A 116 10.15 -15.19 -0.65
CA LEU A 116 9.06 -15.55 0.24
C LEU A 116 8.81 -17.06 0.27
N GLY A 117 9.50 -17.85 -0.57
CA GLY A 117 9.27 -19.29 -0.74
C GLY A 117 8.04 -19.62 -1.60
N MET A 118 7.16 -18.65 -1.86
CA MET A 118 5.95 -18.80 -2.67
C MET A 118 5.47 -17.44 -3.22
N PRO A 119 4.60 -17.40 -4.24
CA PRO A 119 3.96 -16.17 -4.68
C PRO A 119 3.00 -15.64 -3.60
N HIS A 120 2.91 -14.32 -3.45
CA HIS A 120 1.97 -13.72 -2.49
C HIS A 120 0.51 -13.74 -2.99
N GLY A 121 0.29 -14.01 -4.27
CA GLY A 121 -1.04 -14.26 -4.84
C GLY A 121 -1.93 -13.03 -5.02
N ALA A 122 -1.37 -11.81 -5.01
CA ALA A 122 -2.14 -10.62 -5.35
C ALA A 122 -2.44 -10.61 -6.85
N THR A 123 -3.59 -10.05 -7.23
CA THR A 123 -3.95 -9.85 -8.63
C THR A 123 -3.15 -8.69 -9.23
N HIS A 124 -3.09 -8.61 -10.56
CA HIS A 124 -2.48 -7.48 -11.29
C HIS A 124 -3.34 -6.18 -11.23
N ALA A 125 -4.32 -6.11 -10.34
CA ALA A 125 -5.16 -4.93 -10.19
C ALA A 125 -4.36 -3.78 -9.56
N LEU A 126 -4.67 -2.55 -9.98
CA LEU A 126 -4.02 -1.33 -9.48
C LEU A 126 -2.49 -1.33 -9.65
N TYR A 127 -1.96 -2.04 -10.65
CA TYR A 127 -0.52 -2.16 -10.90
C TYR A 127 0.18 -0.79 -10.97
N VAL A 128 -0.38 0.14 -11.74
CA VAL A 128 0.09 1.54 -11.84
C VAL A 128 0.07 2.24 -10.48
N GLY A 129 -1.01 2.06 -9.70
CA GLY A 129 -1.13 2.64 -8.36
C GLY A 129 -0.07 2.11 -7.39
N HIS A 130 0.31 0.84 -7.50
CA HIS A 130 1.35 0.23 -6.67
C HIS A 130 2.78 0.59 -7.10
N SER A 131 2.98 1.29 -8.22
CA SER A 131 4.31 1.79 -8.61
C SER A 131 4.95 2.66 -7.52
N ARG A 132 4.13 3.38 -6.73
CA ARG A 132 4.57 4.19 -5.59
C ARG A 132 5.18 3.38 -4.44
N LEU A 133 4.81 2.11 -4.30
CA LEU A 133 5.49 1.19 -3.37
C LEU A 133 6.92 0.94 -3.85
N THR A 134 7.08 0.59 -5.11
CA THR A 134 8.41 0.39 -5.72
C THR A 134 9.25 1.66 -5.62
N ALA A 135 8.67 2.84 -5.87
CA ALA A 135 9.36 4.12 -5.74
C ALA A 135 9.79 4.41 -4.30
N TYR A 136 8.91 4.17 -3.32
CA TYR A 136 9.24 4.30 -1.90
C TYR A 136 10.44 3.45 -1.51
N ALA A 137 10.45 2.17 -1.91
CA ALA A 137 11.57 1.28 -1.66
C ALA A 137 12.85 1.74 -2.36
N ALA A 138 12.75 2.19 -3.60
CA ALA A 138 13.87 2.74 -4.37
C ALA A 138 14.52 3.93 -3.65
N TRP A 139 13.71 4.86 -3.16
CA TRP A 139 14.19 6.03 -2.42
C TRP A 139 14.88 5.63 -1.11
N LYS A 140 14.22 4.83 -0.27
CA LYS A 140 14.77 4.40 1.03
C LYS A 140 16.06 3.60 0.93
N ARG A 141 16.22 2.81 -0.15
CA ARG A 141 17.44 2.01 -0.39
C ARG A 141 18.46 2.68 -1.30
N ASN A 142 18.17 3.86 -1.83
CA ASN A 142 18.98 4.50 -2.87
C ASN A 142 19.25 3.56 -4.08
N ASP A 143 18.22 2.84 -4.52
CA ASP A 143 18.31 1.84 -5.59
C ASP A 143 17.77 2.38 -6.92
N ALA A 144 18.71 2.73 -7.81
CA ALA A 144 18.37 3.26 -9.13
C ALA A 144 17.68 2.24 -10.05
N ALA A 145 17.87 0.93 -9.85
CA ALA A 145 17.19 -0.09 -10.64
C ALA A 145 15.71 -0.21 -10.23
N LEU A 146 15.42 -0.15 -8.92
CA LEU A 146 14.05 -0.05 -8.43
C LEU A 146 13.38 1.24 -8.88
N ALA A 147 14.08 2.38 -8.85
CA ALA A 147 13.53 3.65 -9.34
C ALA A 147 13.11 3.56 -10.82
N ARG A 148 13.96 2.97 -11.67
CA ARG A 148 13.62 2.70 -13.08
C ARG A 148 12.45 1.72 -13.21
N ARG A 149 12.32 0.76 -12.30
CA ARG A 149 11.20 -0.20 -12.27
C ARG A 149 9.89 0.52 -11.94
N ALA A 150 9.88 1.38 -10.90
CA ALA A 150 8.72 2.18 -10.54
C ALA A 150 8.21 3.02 -11.72
N TRP A 151 9.10 3.69 -12.46
CA TRP A 151 8.70 4.45 -13.65
C TRP A 151 8.13 3.59 -14.77
N ARG A 152 8.64 2.37 -14.98
CA ARG A 152 8.04 1.42 -15.94
C ARG A 152 6.67 0.95 -15.48
N GLU A 153 6.52 0.62 -14.19
CA GLU A 153 5.24 0.25 -13.59
C GLU A 153 4.20 1.38 -13.74
N PHE A 154 4.63 2.63 -13.51
CA PHE A 154 3.79 3.82 -13.62
C PHE A 154 3.35 4.14 -15.05
N ALA A 155 4.24 3.94 -16.02
CA ALA A 155 3.92 4.14 -17.44
C ALA A 155 2.79 3.20 -17.94
N GLY A 156 2.56 2.10 -17.22
CA GLY A 156 1.59 1.07 -17.58
C GLY A 156 2.04 0.23 -18.78
N GLU A 157 1.39 -0.91 -18.98
CA GLU A 157 1.72 -1.83 -20.08
C GLU A 157 1.18 -1.34 -21.43
N ASP A 158 0.05 -0.63 -21.41
CA ASP A 158 -0.63 -0.10 -22.62
C ASP A 158 -0.14 1.30 -23.05
N GLY A 159 0.80 1.89 -22.30
CA GLY A 159 1.21 3.29 -22.46
C GLY A 159 0.12 4.31 -22.08
N PRO A 160 0.40 5.62 -22.24
CA PRO A 160 -0.51 6.67 -21.81
C PRO A 160 -1.79 6.68 -22.67
N ARG A 161 -2.95 6.59 -22.02
CA ARG A 161 -4.26 6.71 -22.67
C ARG A 161 -4.63 8.18 -22.85
N THR A 162 -5.19 8.52 -24.01
CA THR A 162 -5.61 9.89 -24.30
C THR A 162 -6.71 10.34 -23.35
N PHE A 163 -6.41 11.35 -22.54
CA PHE A 163 -7.39 12.00 -21.66
C PHE A 163 -8.10 13.13 -22.43
N ARG A 164 -9.19 12.78 -23.12
CA ARG A 164 -9.99 13.72 -23.92
C ARG A 164 -11.47 13.58 -23.60
N THR A 165 -12.08 14.71 -23.27
CA THR A 165 -13.52 14.83 -23.06
C THR A 165 -14.29 14.69 -24.38
N VAL A 166 -15.37 13.92 -24.33
CA VAL A 166 -16.35 13.76 -25.41
C VAL A 166 -17.68 14.31 -24.95
N ARG A 167 -18.27 15.19 -25.75
CA ARG A 167 -19.63 15.69 -25.53
C ARG A 167 -20.64 14.68 -26.07
N VAL A 168 -21.57 14.24 -25.23
CA VAL A 168 -22.71 13.39 -25.59
C VAL A 168 -24.00 14.18 -25.41
N ALA A 169 -24.88 14.15 -26.42
CA ALA A 169 -26.13 14.89 -26.46
C ALA A 169 -27.19 14.17 -27.31
N GLY A 170 -28.42 14.69 -27.34
CA GLY A 170 -29.52 14.13 -28.11
C GLY A 170 -30.15 12.90 -27.43
N PRO A 171 -30.75 11.95 -28.19
CA PRO A 171 -31.57 10.89 -27.63
C PRO A 171 -30.78 9.83 -26.83
N ALA A 172 -29.44 9.90 -26.80
CA ALA A 172 -28.59 8.97 -26.05
C ALA A 172 -28.54 9.28 -24.54
N VAL A 173 -28.90 10.50 -24.10
CA VAL A 173 -28.75 10.97 -22.71
C VAL A 173 -29.92 11.87 -22.30
N LEU A 174 -30.22 11.93 -21.00
CA LEU A 174 -31.30 12.79 -20.48
C LEU A 174 -30.99 14.28 -20.61
N ASN A 175 -29.75 14.67 -20.31
CA ASN A 175 -29.22 16.02 -20.50
C ASN A 175 -27.84 15.90 -21.17
N PRO A 176 -27.38 16.91 -21.93
CA PRO A 176 -26.03 16.89 -22.48
C PRO A 176 -24.96 16.75 -21.38
N VAL A 177 -24.00 15.85 -21.59
CA VAL A 177 -22.90 15.56 -20.65
C VAL A 177 -21.55 15.54 -21.36
N ASP A 178 -20.51 15.83 -20.60
CA ASP A 178 -19.11 15.71 -21.00
C ASP A 178 -18.50 14.51 -20.27
N GLU A 179 -17.99 13.53 -21.01
CA GLU A 179 -17.46 12.30 -20.41
C GLU A 179 -16.06 11.93 -20.95
N VAL A 180 -15.32 11.18 -20.14
CA VAL A 180 -14.12 10.44 -20.56
C VAL A 180 -14.39 8.97 -20.25
N PRO A 181 -14.91 8.18 -21.21
CA PRO A 181 -15.56 6.90 -20.90
C PRO A 181 -14.67 5.86 -20.21
N TRP A 182 -13.36 5.91 -20.45
CA TRP A 182 -12.42 4.95 -19.87
C TRP A 182 -11.96 5.32 -18.46
N VAL A 183 -12.15 6.56 -18.02
CA VAL A 183 -11.65 7.05 -16.74
C VAL A 183 -12.62 6.67 -15.62
N SER A 184 -12.07 6.23 -14.50
CA SER A 184 -12.81 6.04 -13.25
C SER A 184 -12.22 6.88 -12.12
N THR A 185 -13.00 7.10 -11.06
CA THR A 185 -12.51 7.78 -9.85
C THR A 185 -11.35 7.00 -9.21
N ASN A 186 -11.43 5.67 -9.19
CA ASN A 186 -10.37 4.82 -8.65
C ASN A 186 -9.07 4.97 -9.45
N GLU A 187 -9.15 4.91 -10.78
CA GLU A 187 -8.00 5.08 -11.66
C GLU A 187 -7.39 6.48 -11.50
N THR A 188 -8.21 7.52 -11.50
CA THR A 188 -7.76 8.91 -11.35
C THR A 188 -7.06 9.13 -10.00
N ALA A 189 -7.64 8.64 -8.91
CA ALA A 189 -7.08 8.80 -7.57
C ALA A 189 -5.73 8.08 -7.43
N GLN A 190 -5.66 6.81 -7.84
CA GLN A 190 -4.43 6.03 -7.70
C GLN A 190 -3.34 6.48 -8.69
N TRP A 191 -3.72 6.89 -9.90
CA TRP A 191 -2.78 7.48 -10.85
C TRP A 191 -2.21 8.80 -10.31
N GLY A 192 -3.05 9.67 -9.74
CA GLY A 192 -2.62 10.94 -9.15
C GLY A 192 -1.66 10.75 -7.97
N LEU A 193 -1.96 9.84 -7.04
CA LEU A 193 -1.06 9.52 -5.93
C LEU A 193 0.27 8.93 -6.43
N ALA A 194 0.22 8.01 -7.38
CA ALA A 194 1.43 7.44 -7.98
C ALA A 194 2.27 8.51 -8.69
N ALA A 195 1.64 9.43 -9.43
CA ALA A 195 2.34 10.54 -10.06
C ALA A 195 3.05 11.43 -9.03
N ILE A 196 2.36 11.83 -7.96
CA ILE A 196 2.94 12.70 -6.91
C ILE A 196 4.08 12.00 -6.17
N GLN A 197 3.93 10.72 -5.83
CA GLN A 197 4.88 9.99 -4.98
C GLN A 197 6.08 9.41 -5.75
N ASN A 198 5.97 9.26 -7.07
CA ASN A 198 7.08 8.80 -7.91
C ASN A 198 8.04 9.94 -8.32
N LEU A 199 7.57 11.20 -8.31
CA LEU A 199 8.34 12.40 -8.63
C LEU A 199 9.39 12.73 -7.56
#